data_AF-A0ABD3NLL0-F1
#
_entry.id   AF-A0ABD3NLL0-F1
#
_cell.length_a   1.000
_cell.length_b   1.000
_cell.length_c   1.000
_cell.angle_alpha   90.00
_cell.angle_beta   90.00
_cell.angle_gamma   90.00
#
_symmetry.space_group_name_H-M   'P 1'
#
loop_
_entity.id
_entity.type
_entity.pdbx_description
1 polymer ?
#
loop_
_entity_poly.entity_id
_entity_poly.type
_entity_poly.pdbx_seq_one_letter_code
_entity_poly.pdbx_strand_id
1 'polypeptide(L)'
;MNLFQKKPTPKEKAKAAQKETKLTVRSNQRQMDRDIRDLDRQEKLLLQQIKARAKTPGVNPQNDAGLKAQAKELVQLRKQREKMYETKAHLSSVGMQATAMASQVTMVTAIGNVSTALSAANGVMDPKRLGQTMAEFAKQNEMAQMKEEMMNDALAEAFDDSDLEEEADDVTSQVLAELGVEMDKKMVGLTAPSKIEGATTAITEEEEALMDALPDLRARLDAL
;
A
#
# COMPACT_ATOMS: atom_id res chain seq x y z
N MET A 1 38.22 21.81 -24.65
CA MET A 1 37.02 21.98 -25.50
C MET A 1 37.32 21.39 -26.86
N ASN A 2 36.61 20.33 -27.28
CA ASN A 2 36.86 19.67 -28.56
C ASN A 2 36.03 20.32 -29.67
N LEU A 3 36.70 21.04 -30.57
CA LEU A 3 36.10 21.88 -31.62
C LEU A 3 35.60 21.11 -32.86
N PHE A 4 35.72 19.77 -32.88
CA PHE A 4 35.39 18.91 -34.03
C PHE A 4 34.26 17.90 -33.79
N GLN A 5 33.52 17.99 -32.68
CA GLN A 5 32.36 17.12 -32.49
C GLN A 5 31.14 17.69 -33.22
N LYS A 6 30.58 16.91 -34.17
CA LYS A 6 29.27 17.21 -34.79
C LYS A 6 28.26 17.46 -33.68
N LYS A 7 27.51 18.57 -33.76
CA LYS A 7 26.41 18.84 -32.83
C LYS A 7 25.46 17.65 -32.84
N PRO A 8 25.14 17.04 -31.68
CA PRO A 8 24.31 15.85 -31.64
C PRO A 8 22.93 16.15 -32.23
N THR A 9 22.47 15.26 -33.09
CA THR A 9 21.17 15.37 -33.75
C THR A 9 20.04 15.29 -32.72
N PRO A 10 18.83 15.81 -33.01
CA PRO A 10 17.68 15.69 -32.11
C PRO A 10 17.41 14.23 -31.69
N LYS A 11 17.63 13.27 -32.60
CA LYS A 11 17.55 11.83 -32.33
C LYS A 11 18.61 11.34 -31.35
N GLU A 12 19.86 11.77 -31.50
CA GLU A 12 20.95 11.41 -30.57
C GLU A 12 20.72 12.01 -29.18
N LYS A 13 20.26 13.27 -29.12
CA LYS A 13 19.89 13.92 -27.85
C LYS A 13 18.74 13.20 -27.15
N ALA A 14 17.68 12.87 -27.87
CA ALA A 14 16.53 12.14 -27.31
C ALA A 14 16.92 10.74 -26.82
N LYS A 15 17.77 10.02 -27.56
CA LYS A 15 18.26 8.70 -27.17
C LYS A 15 19.23 8.76 -25.97
N ALA A 16 20.06 9.79 -25.89
CA ALA A 16 20.94 10.03 -24.75
C ALA A 16 20.12 10.36 -23.48
N ALA A 17 19.18 11.29 -23.59
CA ALA A 17 18.26 11.64 -22.50
C ALA A 17 17.46 10.41 -22.02
N GLN A 18 16.90 9.62 -22.95
CA GLN A 18 16.22 8.36 -22.60
C GLN A 18 17.13 7.41 -21.80
N LYS A 19 18.37 7.24 -22.23
CA LYS A 19 19.32 6.34 -21.57
C LYS A 19 19.65 6.84 -20.16
N GLU A 20 19.88 8.14 -20.02
CA GLU A 20 20.13 8.78 -18.73
C GLU A 20 18.94 8.64 -17.78
N THR A 21 17.73 9.02 -18.22
CA THR A 21 16.50 8.86 -17.44
C THR A 21 16.30 7.42 -17.01
N LYS A 22 16.51 6.43 -17.90
CA LYS A 22 16.42 5.01 -17.53
C LYS A 22 17.42 4.58 -16.46
N LEU A 23 18.66 5.07 -16.53
CA LEU A 23 19.68 4.75 -15.53
C LEU A 23 19.32 5.35 -14.17
N THR A 24 18.92 6.63 -14.15
CA THR A 24 18.49 7.32 -12.94
C THR A 24 17.26 6.64 -12.33
N VAL A 25 16.24 6.33 -13.14
CA VAL A 25 15.04 5.60 -12.70
C VAL A 25 15.42 4.26 -12.08
N ARG A 26 16.25 3.46 -12.74
CA ARG A 26 16.69 2.16 -12.21
C ARG A 26 17.49 2.27 -10.91
N SER A 27 18.36 3.28 -10.81
CA SER A 27 19.15 3.52 -9.60
C SER A 27 18.24 3.87 -8.42
N ASN A 28 17.32 4.80 -8.62
CA ASN A 28 16.35 5.24 -7.62
C ASN A 28 15.39 4.11 -7.23
N GLN A 29 14.87 3.33 -8.19
CA GLN A 29 14.04 2.14 -7.87
C GLN A 29 14.77 1.16 -6.95
N ARG A 30 16.07 0.92 -7.16
CA ARG A 30 16.88 0.06 -6.28
C ARG A 30 17.11 0.66 -4.90
N GLN A 31 17.21 1.98 -4.80
CA GLN A 31 17.28 2.67 -3.51
C GLN A 31 15.97 2.51 -2.76
N MET A 32 14.84 2.77 -3.43
CA MET A 32 13.51 2.58 -2.87
C MET A 32 13.26 1.13 -2.43
N ASP A 33 13.74 0.14 -3.18
CA ASP A 33 13.68 -1.27 -2.77
C ASP A 33 14.50 -1.59 -1.51
N ARG A 34 15.53 -0.79 -1.19
CA ARG A 34 16.24 -0.89 0.09
C ARG A 34 15.41 -0.23 1.18
N ASP A 35 14.93 0.98 0.93
CA ASP A 35 14.15 1.75 1.90
C ASP A 35 12.86 1.00 2.30
N ILE A 36 12.16 0.38 1.34
CA ILE A 36 10.98 -0.47 1.60
C ILE A 36 11.34 -1.64 2.53
N ARG A 37 12.47 -2.32 2.30
CA ARG A 37 12.91 -3.42 3.19
C ARG A 37 13.26 -2.91 4.59
N ASP A 38 13.74 -1.68 4.71
CA ASP A 38 14.06 -1.07 6.00
C ASP A 38 12.77 -0.74 6.76
N LEU A 39 11.77 -0.19 6.07
CA LEU A 39 10.43 0.03 6.61
C LEU A 39 9.77 -1.29 7.05
N ASP A 40 9.86 -2.37 6.26
CA ASP A 40 9.33 -3.69 6.64
C ASP A 40 10.01 -4.26 7.89
N ARG A 41 11.31 -3.98 8.09
CA ARG A 41 12.03 -4.37 9.30
C ARG A 41 11.57 -3.56 10.50
N GLN A 42 11.41 -2.24 10.34
CA GLN A 42 10.89 -1.35 11.37
C GLN A 42 9.46 -1.75 11.78
N GLU A 43 8.60 -2.10 10.82
CA GLU A 43 7.23 -2.53 11.08
C GLU A 43 7.20 -3.76 11.97
N LYS A 44 8.02 -4.77 11.65
CA LYS A 44 8.13 -6.00 12.45
C LYS A 44 8.60 -5.72 13.88
N LEU A 45 9.58 -4.83 14.04
CA LEU A 45 10.09 -4.45 15.35
C LEU A 45 9.03 -3.70 16.16
N LEU A 46 8.34 -2.74 15.54
CA LEU A 46 7.29 -1.96 16.20
C LEU A 46 6.11 -2.86 16.59
N LEU A 47 5.73 -3.80 15.75
CA LEU A 47 4.69 -4.79 16.05
C LEU A 47 5.09 -5.67 17.25
N GLN A 48 6.36 -6.10 17.33
CA GLN A 48 6.88 -6.80 18.52
C GLN A 48 6.83 -5.93 19.78
N GLN A 49 7.14 -4.65 19.68
CA GLN A 49 7.08 -3.71 20.81
C GLN A 49 5.64 -3.49 21.29
N ILE A 50 4.68 -3.31 20.37
CA ILE A 50 3.25 -3.21 20.69
C ILE A 50 2.79 -4.48 21.39
N LYS A 51 3.14 -5.66 20.86
CA LYS A 51 2.80 -6.95 21.47
C LYS A 51 3.43 -7.14 22.85
N ALA A 52 4.66 -6.69 23.06
CA ALA A 52 5.32 -6.76 24.36
C ALA A 52 4.65 -5.84 25.38
N ARG A 53 4.35 -4.59 24.97
CA ARG A 53 3.68 -3.59 25.82
C ARG A 53 2.27 -4.03 26.22
N ALA A 54 1.51 -4.59 25.29
CA ALA A 54 0.17 -5.12 25.53
C ALA A 54 0.15 -6.29 26.54
N LYS A 55 1.25 -7.04 26.67
CA LYS A 55 1.38 -8.16 27.63
C LYS A 55 1.87 -7.73 29.00
N THR A 56 2.31 -6.47 29.15
CA THR A 56 2.81 -5.97 30.44
C THR A 56 1.66 -5.92 31.46
N PRO A 57 1.82 -6.55 32.63
CA PRO A 57 0.77 -6.54 33.66
C PRO A 57 0.51 -5.11 34.16
N GLY A 58 -0.77 -4.74 34.27
CA GLY A 58 -1.22 -3.40 34.70
C GLY A 58 -1.45 -2.40 33.58
N VAL A 59 -1.14 -2.75 32.32
CA VAL A 59 -1.49 -1.95 31.14
C VAL A 59 -2.91 -2.31 30.72
N ASN A 60 -3.83 -1.34 30.71
CA ASN A 60 -5.13 -1.51 30.07
C ASN A 60 -4.97 -1.21 28.57
N PRO A 61 -5.11 -2.20 27.68
CA PRO A 61 -4.80 -2.00 26.27
C PRO A 61 -5.69 -0.98 25.55
N GLN A 62 -6.91 -0.74 26.03
CA GLN A 62 -7.81 0.26 25.45
C GLN A 62 -7.41 1.72 25.80
N ASN A 63 -6.76 1.94 26.95
CA ASN A 63 -6.52 3.29 27.49
C ASN A 63 -5.04 3.64 27.65
N ASP A 64 -4.12 2.76 27.25
CA ASP A 64 -2.69 3.04 27.35
C ASP A 64 -2.23 4.01 26.25
N ALA A 65 -1.86 5.22 26.66
CA ALA A 65 -1.44 6.29 25.76
C ALA A 65 -0.22 5.91 24.89
N GLY A 66 0.70 5.09 25.40
CA GLY A 66 1.87 4.71 24.62
C GLY A 66 1.60 3.57 23.65
N LEU A 67 0.65 2.67 23.92
CA LEU A 67 0.18 1.66 22.98
C LEU A 67 -0.55 2.33 21.81
N LYS A 68 -1.39 3.35 22.09
CA LYS A 68 -1.99 4.22 21.07
C LYS A 68 -0.93 4.96 20.24
N ALA A 69 0.09 5.55 20.87
CA ALA A 69 1.17 6.23 20.16
C ALA A 69 1.96 5.28 19.24
N GLN A 70 2.29 4.07 19.72
CA GLN A 70 2.99 3.07 18.92
C GLN A 70 2.13 2.52 17.77
N ALA A 71 0.82 2.39 17.97
CA ALA A 71 -0.09 1.99 16.90
C ALA A 71 -0.25 3.08 15.83
N LYS A 72 -0.30 4.35 16.24
CA LYS A 72 -0.25 5.48 15.28
C LYS A 72 1.04 5.47 14.47
N GLU A 73 2.18 5.23 15.10
CA GLU A 73 3.46 5.07 14.41
C GLU A 73 3.44 3.89 13.43
N LEU A 74 2.77 2.78 13.79
CA LEU A 74 2.62 1.61 12.92
C LEU A 74 1.78 1.93 11.67
N VAL A 75 0.66 2.64 11.83
CA VAL A 75 -0.19 3.09 10.72
C VAL A 75 0.61 4.03 9.80
N GLN A 76 1.31 5.01 10.37
CA GLN A 76 2.15 5.93 9.60
C GLN A 76 3.23 5.21 8.81
N LEU A 77 3.89 4.21 9.42
CA LEU A 77 4.91 3.41 8.75
C LEU A 77 4.34 2.58 7.59
N ARG A 78 3.13 2.02 7.76
CA ARG A 78 2.41 1.32 6.69
C ARG A 78 2.05 2.23 5.53
N LYS A 79 1.50 3.43 5.81
CA LYS A 79 1.22 4.45 4.79
C LYS A 79 2.49 4.91 4.08
N GLN A 80 3.58 5.10 4.82
CA GLN A 80 4.89 5.44 4.24
C GLN A 80 5.38 4.36 3.29
N ARG A 81 5.22 3.07 3.63
CA ARG A 81 5.57 1.96 2.75
C ARG A 81 4.71 1.93 1.49
N GLU A 82 3.40 2.11 1.61
CA GLU A 82 2.47 2.19 0.48
C GLU A 82 2.86 3.32 -0.48
N LYS A 83 3.10 4.52 0.06
CA LYS A 83 3.62 5.67 -0.70
C LYS A 83 4.94 5.38 -1.42
N MET A 84 5.82 4.56 -0.84
CA MET A 84 7.05 4.14 -1.51
C MET A 84 6.79 3.20 -2.70
N TYR A 85 5.83 2.29 -2.59
CA TYR A 85 5.42 1.43 -3.72
C TYR A 85 4.81 2.24 -4.87
N GLU A 86 3.97 3.22 -4.55
CA GLU A 86 3.38 4.13 -5.53
C GLU A 86 4.41 5.01 -6.19
N THR A 87 5.27 5.66 -5.38
CA THR A 87 6.36 6.49 -5.91
C THR A 87 7.26 5.66 -6.83
N LYS A 88 7.49 4.37 -6.52
CA LYS A 88 8.26 3.46 -7.38
C LYS A 88 7.53 3.18 -8.70
N ALA A 89 6.21 3.02 -8.66
CA ALA A 89 5.37 2.86 -9.84
C ALA A 89 5.38 4.13 -10.72
N HIS A 90 5.23 5.31 -10.13
CA HIS A 90 5.37 6.59 -10.83
C HIS A 90 6.74 6.74 -11.47
N LEU A 91 7.83 6.41 -10.76
CA LEU A 91 9.18 6.45 -11.32
C LEU A 91 9.32 5.50 -12.52
N SER A 92 8.67 4.34 -12.47
CA SER A 92 8.59 3.40 -13.59
C SER A 92 7.85 4.02 -14.79
N SER A 93 6.72 4.70 -14.54
CA SER A 93 5.97 5.43 -15.56
C SER A 93 6.84 6.48 -16.25
N VAL A 94 7.59 7.28 -15.50
CA VAL A 94 8.52 8.29 -16.06
C VAL A 94 9.56 7.63 -16.98
N GLY A 95 10.10 6.47 -16.61
CA GLY A 95 11.01 5.71 -17.47
C GLY A 95 10.36 5.20 -18.78
N MET A 96 9.08 4.86 -18.72
CA MET A 96 8.27 4.48 -19.89
C MET A 96 7.97 5.69 -20.77
N GLN A 97 7.54 6.81 -20.18
CA GLN A 97 7.30 8.09 -20.88
C GLN A 97 8.56 8.56 -21.61
N ALA A 98 9.74 8.50 -20.98
CA ALA A 98 11.02 8.81 -21.63
C ALA A 98 11.31 7.89 -22.83
N THR A 99 10.89 6.63 -22.77
CA THR A 99 11.01 5.68 -23.89
C THR A 99 10.05 6.01 -25.02
N ALA A 100 8.80 6.35 -24.69
CA ALA A 100 7.80 6.77 -25.66
C ALA A 100 8.27 8.05 -26.37
N MET A 101 8.76 9.04 -25.63
CA MET A 101 9.27 10.31 -26.18
C MET A 101 10.44 10.09 -27.15
N ALA A 102 11.41 9.23 -26.81
CA ALA A 102 12.52 8.90 -27.72
C ALA A 102 12.06 8.19 -29.00
N SER A 103 11.03 7.34 -28.88
CA SER A 103 10.42 6.66 -30.02
C SER A 103 9.68 7.64 -30.93
N GLN A 104 8.94 8.59 -30.32
CA GLN A 104 8.26 9.67 -31.04
C GLN A 104 9.25 10.53 -31.83
N VAL A 105 10.35 10.96 -31.22
CA VAL A 105 11.41 11.73 -31.91
C VAL A 105 12.00 10.93 -33.08
N THR A 106 12.19 9.63 -32.91
CA THR A 106 12.70 8.76 -33.98
C THR A 106 11.70 8.63 -35.13
N MET A 107 10.41 8.48 -34.83
CA MET A 107 9.33 8.43 -35.82
C MET A 107 9.21 9.74 -36.60
N VAL A 108 9.22 10.89 -35.92
CA VAL A 108 9.20 12.21 -36.56
C VAL A 108 10.41 12.41 -37.47
N THR A 109 11.60 12.00 -37.02
CA THR A 109 12.81 12.05 -37.86
C THR A 109 12.69 11.14 -39.09
N ALA A 110 12.11 9.95 -38.93
CA ALA A 110 11.90 9.01 -40.03
C ALA A 110 10.88 9.53 -41.04
N ILE A 111 9.74 10.07 -40.58
CA ILE A 111 8.72 10.71 -41.43
C ILE A 111 9.32 11.89 -42.17
N GLY A 112 10.15 12.71 -41.51
CA GLY A 112 10.87 13.80 -42.15
C GLY A 112 11.73 13.30 -43.32
N ASN A 113 12.59 12.30 -43.07
CA ASN A 113 13.45 11.73 -44.12
C ASN A 113 12.66 11.08 -45.27
N VAL A 114 11.61 10.33 -44.94
CA VAL A 114 10.72 9.67 -45.92
C VAL A 114 9.94 10.71 -46.72
N SER A 115 9.44 11.78 -46.10
CA SER A 115 8.78 12.90 -46.77
C SER A 115 9.75 13.65 -47.69
N THR A 116 11.00 13.86 -47.29
CA THR A 116 12.01 14.47 -48.17
C THR A 116 12.31 13.57 -49.36
N ALA A 117 12.45 12.25 -49.16
CA ALA A 117 12.69 11.29 -50.23
C ALA A 117 11.49 11.15 -51.19
N LEU A 118 10.26 11.10 -50.68
CA LEU A 118 9.03 11.05 -51.48
C LEU A 118 8.76 12.37 -52.22
N SER A 119 9.07 13.51 -51.60
CA SER A 119 9.03 14.82 -52.26
C SER A 119 10.01 14.87 -53.45
N ALA A 120 11.22 14.34 -53.27
CA ALA A 120 12.22 14.24 -54.33
C ALA A 120 11.86 13.23 -55.45
N ALA A 121 10.91 12.31 -55.22
CA ALA A 121 10.58 11.21 -56.13
C ALA A 121 9.23 11.33 -56.86
N ASN A 122 8.57 12.50 -56.85
CA ASN A 122 7.19 12.74 -57.35
C ASN A 122 6.05 12.17 -56.46
N GLY A 123 5.90 12.77 -55.27
CA GLY A 123 4.64 13.38 -54.83
C GLY A 123 3.37 12.52 -54.76
N VAL A 124 3.26 11.63 -53.78
CA VAL A 124 1.97 11.09 -53.29
C VAL A 124 1.95 11.02 -51.75
N MET A 125 2.26 12.12 -51.09
CA MET A 125 1.93 12.29 -49.67
C MET A 125 1.12 13.57 -49.53
N ASP A 126 -0.14 13.47 -49.11
CA ASP A 126 -1.03 14.62 -48.94
C ASP A 126 -0.70 15.31 -47.60
N PRO A 127 0.04 16.43 -47.60
CA PRO A 127 0.54 17.05 -46.37
C PRO A 127 -0.59 17.50 -45.44
N LYS A 128 -1.80 17.73 -45.98
CA LYS A 128 -3.00 18.05 -45.20
C LYS A 128 -3.43 16.89 -44.31
N ARG A 129 -3.35 15.66 -44.82
CA ARG A 129 -3.77 14.45 -44.10
C ARG A 129 -2.77 14.09 -42.99
N LEU A 130 -1.47 14.29 -43.24
CA LEU A 130 -0.43 14.17 -42.21
C LEU A 130 -0.59 15.23 -41.11
N GLY A 131 -0.88 16.48 -41.49
CA GLY A 131 -1.15 17.56 -40.54
C GLY A 131 -2.36 17.29 -39.65
N GLN A 132 -3.47 16.79 -40.22
CA GLN A 132 -4.63 16.35 -39.44
C GLN A 132 -4.30 15.21 -38.48
N THR A 133 -3.55 14.20 -38.93
CA THR A 133 -3.17 13.06 -38.08
C THR A 133 -2.27 13.51 -36.92
N MET A 134 -1.37 14.47 -37.15
CA MET A 134 -0.54 15.09 -36.11
C MET A 134 -1.38 15.90 -35.10
N ALA A 135 -2.38 16.64 -35.57
CA ALA A 135 -3.27 17.42 -34.70
C ALA A 135 -4.17 16.50 -33.84
N GLU A 136 -4.71 15.43 -34.43
CA GLU A 136 -5.48 14.41 -33.71
C GLU A 136 -4.62 13.72 -32.66
N PHE A 137 -3.38 13.37 -33.01
CA PHE A 137 -2.43 12.77 -32.08
C PHE A 137 -2.10 13.71 -30.90
N ALA A 138 -1.86 15.00 -31.17
CA ALA A 138 -1.63 15.99 -30.13
C ALA A 138 -2.81 16.09 -29.16
N LYS A 139 -4.04 16.13 -29.68
CA LYS A 139 -5.27 16.18 -28.88
C LYS A 139 -5.48 14.92 -28.02
N GLN A 140 -5.23 13.73 -28.59
CA GLN A 140 -5.31 12.47 -27.83
C GLN A 140 -4.25 12.38 -26.73
N ASN A 141 -3.05 12.89 -26.99
CA ASN A 141 -1.97 12.91 -26.01
C ASN A 141 -2.27 13.89 -24.85
N GLU A 142 -2.86 15.04 -25.14
CA GLU A 142 -3.34 16.00 -24.13
C GLU A 142 -4.47 15.43 -23.28
N MET A 143 -5.46 14.78 -23.90
CA MET A 143 -6.52 14.07 -23.16
C MET A 143 -5.96 12.95 -22.27
N ALA A 144 -4.93 12.24 -22.72
CA ALA A 144 -4.28 11.21 -21.92
C ALA A 144 -3.55 11.79 -20.71
N GLN A 145 -2.82 12.90 -20.87
CA GLN A 145 -2.15 13.60 -19.78
C GLN A 145 -3.15 14.12 -18.74
N MET A 146 -4.25 14.71 -19.19
CA MET A 146 -5.31 15.23 -18.32
C MET A 146 -5.97 14.10 -17.50
N LYS A 147 -6.13 12.90 -18.09
CA LYS A 147 -6.60 11.71 -17.36
C LYS A 147 -5.59 11.20 -16.35
N GLU A 148 -4.30 11.28 -16.65
CA GLU A 148 -3.23 10.93 -15.72
C GLU A 148 -3.21 11.92 -14.53
N GLU A 149 -3.38 13.22 -14.78
CA GLU A 149 -3.51 14.25 -13.74
C GLU A 149 -4.76 14.05 -12.88
N MET A 150 -5.94 13.84 -13.48
CA MET A 150 -7.16 13.56 -12.71
C MET A 150 -7.05 12.28 -11.88
N MET A 151 -6.34 11.26 -12.38
CA MET A 151 -6.10 10.04 -11.61
C MET A 151 -5.11 10.29 -10.47
N ASN A 152 -4.09 11.13 -10.67
CA ASN A 152 -3.17 11.53 -9.60
C ASN A 152 -3.85 12.39 -8.53
N ASP A 153 -4.77 13.27 -8.92
CA ASP A 153 -5.54 14.10 -7.98
C ASP A 153 -6.53 13.26 -7.17
N ALA A 154 -7.24 12.32 -7.81
CA ALA A 154 -8.10 11.39 -7.10
C ALA A 154 -7.31 10.48 -6.15
N LEU A 155 -6.09 10.12 -6.53
CA LEU A 155 -5.16 9.37 -5.68
C LEU A 155 -4.68 10.24 -4.51
N ALA A 156 -4.35 11.51 -4.74
CA ALA A 156 -3.93 12.43 -3.68
C ALA A 156 -5.04 12.73 -2.66
N GLU A 157 -6.29 12.81 -3.11
CA GLU A 157 -7.45 13.03 -2.22
C GLU A 157 -7.80 11.77 -1.41
N ALA A 158 -7.54 10.57 -1.93
CA ALA A 158 -7.60 9.33 -1.15
C ALA A 158 -6.52 9.23 -0.05
N PHE A 159 -5.53 10.13 -0.05
CA PHE A 159 -4.45 10.19 0.94
C PHE A 159 -4.56 11.33 1.94
N ASP A 160 -5.72 11.99 2.04
CA ASP A 160 -5.90 13.01 3.07
C ASP A 160 -5.75 12.40 4.48
N ASP A 161 -4.95 13.05 5.32
CA ASP A 161 -4.42 12.51 6.60
C ASP A 161 -5.49 12.52 7.73
N SER A 162 -6.75 12.81 7.40
CA SER A 162 -7.85 13.00 8.34
C SER A 162 -8.32 11.70 9.01
N ASP A 163 -8.03 10.52 8.42
CA ASP A 163 -8.48 9.21 8.93
C ASP A 163 -7.45 8.49 9.82
N LEU A 164 -6.29 9.10 10.10
CA LEU A 164 -5.19 8.45 10.83
C LEU A 164 -5.53 8.01 12.27
N GLU A 165 -6.44 8.72 12.94
CA GLU A 165 -6.76 8.45 14.34
C GLU A 165 -7.75 7.28 14.48
N GLU A 166 -8.74 7.19 13.58
CA GLU A 166 -9.67 6.06 13.52
C GLU A 166 -8.96 4.77 13.08
N GLU A 167 -8.11 4.84 12.04
CA GLU A 167 -7.29 3.71 11.60
C GLU A 167 -6.35 3.20 12.71
N ALA A 168 -5.82 4.11 13.55
CA ALA A 168 -4.94 3.71 14.64
C ALA A 168 -5.70 2.93 15.73
N ASP A 169 -6.89 3.39 16.11
CA ASP A 169 -7.74 2.69 17.08
C ASP A 169 -8.21 1.32 16.53
N ASP A 170 -8.50 1.22 15.23
CA ASP A 170 -8.81 -0.06 14.57
C ASP A 170 -7.61 -1.03 14.59
N VAL A 171 -6.41 -0.54 14.25
CA VAL A 171 -5.20 -1.34 14.26
C VAL A 171 -4.83 -1.79 15.67
N THR A 172 -5.01 -0.95 16.70
CA THR A 172 -4.85 -1.40 18.09
C THR A 172 -5.80 -2.54 18.41
N SER A 173 -7.09 -2.37 18.09
CA SER A 173 -8.13 -3.37 18.36
C SER A 173 -7.83 -4.69 17.66
N GLN A 174 -7.37 -4.65 16.41
CA GLN A 174 -6.95 -5.83 15.65
C GLN A 174 -5.75 -6.54 16.29
N VAL A 175 -4.69 -5.80 16.63
CA VAL A 175 -3.49 -6.39 17.26
C VAL A 175 -3.84 -7.00 18.63
N LEU A 176 -4.77 -6.39 19.37
CA LEU A 176 -5.25 -6.91 20.65
C LEU A 176 -6.11 -8.16 20.50
N ALA A 177 -6.97 -8.22 19.49
CA ALA A 177 -7.73 -9.42 19.16
C ALA A 177 -6.79 -10.57 18.75
N GLU A 178 -5.78 -10.29 17.92
CA GLU A 178 -4.76 -11.28 17.55
C GLU A 178 -3.98 -11.77 18.78
N LEU A 179 -3.64 -10.89 19.72
CA LEU A 179 -3.01 -11.24 20.99
C LEU A 179 -3.90 -12.11 21.88
N GLY A 180 -5.20 -11.78 22.00
CA GLY A 180 -6.17 -12.58 22.74
C GLY A 180 -6.24 -14.01 22.19
N VAL A 181 -6.37 -14.14 20.86
CA VAL A 181 -6.40 -15.44 20.18
C VAL A 181 -5.06 -16.19 20.31
N GLU A 182 -3.91 -15.51 20.27
CA GLU A 182 -2.59 -16.12 20.52
C GLU A 182 -2.47 -16.67 21.95
N MET A 183 -3.01 -15.95 22.95
CA MET A 183 -3.00 -16.39 24.34
C MET A 183 -3.95 -17.57 24.56
N ASP A 184 -5.16 -17.52 24.01
CA ASP A 184 -6.13 -18.62 24.07
C ASP A 184 -5.55 -19.89 23.42
N LYS A 185 -4.89 -19.78 22.26
CA LYS A 185 -4.21 -20.92 21.61
C LYS A 185 -3.09 -21.52 22.46
N LYS A 186 -2.33 -20.69 23.20
CA LYS A 186 -1.30 -21.19 24.14
C LYS A 186 -1.90 -21.88 25.36
N MET A 187 -3.09 -21.44 25.80
CA MET A 187 -3.79 -22.02 26.94
C MET A 187 -4.55 -23.30 26.57
N VAL A 188 -5.08 -23.41 25.34
CA VAL A 188 -5.75 -24.63 24.82
C VAL A 188 -4.77 -25.80 24.64
N GLY A 189 -3.46 -25.53 24.51
CA GLY A 189 -2.40 -26.54 24.46
C GLY A 189 -1.83 -26.96 25.83
N LEU A 190 -2.18 -26.26 26.90
CA LEU A 190 -1.81 -26.62 28.26
C LEU A 190 -3.00 -27.36 28.88
N THR A 191 -2.99 -28.70 28.76
CA THR A 191 -3.85 -29.55 29.58
C THR A 191 -3.73 -29.10 31.04
N ALA A 192 -4.85 -28.69 31.62
CA ALA A 192 -4.95 -28.28 33.01
C ALA A 192 -4.23 -29.30 33.91
N PRO A 193 -3.36 -28.88 34.85
CA PRO A 193 -2.87 -29.79 35.85
C PRO A 193 -4.08 -30.26 36.65
N SER A 194 -4.33 -31.56 36.56
CA SER A 194 -5.30 -32.25 37.39
C SER A 194 -5.02 -31.97 38.87
N LYS A 195 -6.07 -31.59 39.59
CA LYS A 195 -6.28 -31.87 41.02
C LYS A 195 -5.35 -31.15 42.01
N ILE A 196 -5.88 -30.09 42.61
CA ILE A 196 -5.68 -29.80 44.04
C ILE A 196 -7.08 -29.71 44.65
N GLU A 197 -7.44 -30.72 45.43
CA GLU A 197 -8.59 -30.71 46.33
C GLU A 197 -8.35 -29.65 47.41
N GLY A 198 -9.36 -28.82 47.66
CA GLY A 198 -9.41 -27.98 48.87
C GLY A 198 -9.65 -26.50 48.61
N ALA A 199 -10.90 -26.13 48.33
CA ALA A 199 -11.44 -24.84 48.76
C ALA A 199 -12.96 -24.95 48.85
N THR A 200 -13.46 -24.78 50.08
CA THR A 200 -14.85 -24.78 50.51
C THR A 200 -15.71 -23.80 49.73
N THR A 201 -16.86 -24.32 49.34
CA THR A 201 -17.97 -23.73 48.61
C THR A 201 -18.61 -22.56 49.37
N ALA A 202 -18.69 -21.40 48.74
CA ALA A 202 -19.73 -20.41 48.99
C ALA A 202 -20.79 -20.62 47.91
N ILE A 203 -21.81 -21.43 48.22
CA ILE A 203 -23.01 -21.57 47.37
C ILE A 203 -24.00 -20.52 47.86
N THR A 204 -24.44 -19.68 46.94
CA THR A 204 -25.49 -18.68 47.12
C THR A 204 -26.83 -19.36 47.41
N GLU A 205 -27.55 -18.85 48.41
CA GLU A 205 -28.84 -19.33 48.93
C GLU A 205 -29.97 -19.50 47.87
N GLU A 206 -29.77 -18.99 46.65
CA GLU A 206 -30.71 -19.09 45.54
C GLU A 206 -30.69 -20.45 44.81
N GLU A 207 -29.57 -21.19 44.79
CA GLU A 207 -29.52 -22.52 44.14
C GLU A 207 -30.11 -23.63 45.02
N GLU A 208 -30.02 -23.52 46.35
CA GLU A 208 -30.56 -24.51 47.28
C GLU A 208 -32.10 -24.49 47.31
N ALA A 209 -32.70 -23.30 47.21
CA ALA A 209 -34.15 -23.13 47.12
C ALA A 209 -34.74 -23.68 45.80
N LEU A 210 -33.98 -23.64 44.70
CA LEU A 210 -34.38 -24.19 43.41
C LEU A 210 -34.30 -25.73 43.39
N MET A 211 -33.32 -26.33 44.07
CA MET A 211 -33.19 -27.79 44.15
C MET A 211 -34.24 -28.45 45.05
N ASP A 212 -34.69 -27.78 46.11
CA ASP A 212 -35.69 -28.31 47.04
C ASP A 212 -37.14 -28.23 46.49
N ALA A 213 -37.40 -27.38 45.50
CA ALA A 213 -38.71 -27.24 44.86
C ALA A 213 -38.94 -28.21 43.67
N LEU A 214 -37.89 -28.84 43.15
CA LEU A 214 -37.98 -29.80 42.04
C LEU A 214 -38.78 -31.09 42.33
N PRO A 215 -38.74 -31.69 43.54
CA PRO A 215 -39.52 -32.88 43.86
C PRO A 215 -41.03 -32.61 43.88
N ASP A 216 -41.46 -31.43 44.35
CA ASP A 216 -42.87 -31.05 44.47
C ASP A 216 -43.51 -30.74 43.09
N LEU A 217 -42.70 -30.20 42.17
CA LEU A 217 -43.11 -30.00 40.77
C LEU A 217 -43.26 -31.32 40.00
N ARG A 218 -42.43 -32.32 40.29
CA ARG A 218 -42.58 -33.68 39.70
C ARG A 218 -43.82 -34.39 40.22
N ALA A 219 -44.12 -34.29 41.52
CA ALA A 219 -45.30 -34.91 42.11
C ALA A 219 -46.62 -34.34 41.55
N ARG A 220 -46.66 -33.06 41.17
CA ARG A 220 -47.82 -32.45 40.51
C ARG A 220 -47.98 -32.83 39.05
N LEU A 221 -46.91 -33.21 38.36
CA LEU A 221 -46.96 -33.66 36.96
C LEU A 221 -47.44 -35.10 36.83
N ASP A 222 -47.08 -35.98 37.78
CA ASP A 222 -47.48 -37.39 37.78
C ASP A 222 -48.93 -37.62 38.29
N ALA A 223 -49.57 -36.58 38.84
CA ALA A 223 -50.94 -36.62 39.36
C ALA A 223 -52.01 -36.07 38.37
N LEU A 224 -51.64 -35.84 37.10
CA LEU A 224 -52.49 -35.28 36.04
C LEU A 224 -52.53 -36.22 34.84
#